data_AF-A0A0Q9QJ24-F1
#
_entry.id   AF-A0A0Q9QJ24-F1
#
_cell.length_a   1.000
_cell.length_b   1.000
_cell.length_c   1.000
_cell.angle_alpha   90.00
_cell.angle_beta   90.00
_cell.angle_gamma   90.00
#
_symmetry.space_group_name_H-M   'P 1'
#
loop_
_entity.id
_entity.type
_entity.pdbx_description
1 polymer ?
#
loop_
_entity_poly.entity_id
_entity_poly.type
_entity_poly.pdbx_seq_one_letter_code
_entity_poly.pdbx_strand_id
1 'polypeptide(L)'
;MSKIAVMDSHLASHREILTGHKIREIIEIVYRISLDDISAKGEGSIVASYPFEIMKHVRQSLGIDPASTDHDSEIMSMTKVEAMDKYLLSYGPTITGAEIRSLVNEIFGVNLTGIATLDNSRLSIFSKGQWILQEPTDIISLITGKGDIDVTISATDYYMNTIGFDQFPPELHDFLLTLGFSYHIEMKNYHYSNPAGQSISEAFKGQLIGKLVTVIRDHY
;
A
#
# COMPACT_ATOMS: atom_id res chain seq x y z
N MET A 1 -6.73 3.54 -20.33
CA MET A 1 -6.39 4.67 -19.44
C MET A 1 -5.72 4.10 -18.20
N SER A 2 -4.71 4.74 -17.63
CA SER A 2 -4.10 4.28 -16.38
C SER A 2 -5.09 4.41 -15.22
N LYS A 3 -4.92 3.61 -14.15
CA LYS A 3 -5.72 3.75 -12.92
C LYS A 3 -5.69 5.19 -12.37
N ILE A 4 -4.54 5.86 -12.45
CA ILE A 4 -4.40 7.28 -12.07
C ILE A 4 -5.35 8.16 -12.88
N ALA A 5 -5.35 8.05 -14.21
CA ALA A 5 -6.20 8.88 -15.07
C ALA A 5 -7.70 8.58 -14.84
N VAL A 6 -8.05 7.32 -14.60
CA VAL A 6 -9.43 6.93 -14.27
C VAL A 6 -9.85 7.53 -12.93
N MET A 7 -9.03 7.38 -11.88
CA MET A 7 -9.28 7.98 -10.56
C MET A 7 -9.43 9.51 -10.66
N ASP A 8 -8.49 10.19 -11.32
CA ASP A 8 -8.52 11.65 -11.47
C ASP A 8 -9.78 12.13 -12.21
N SER A 9 -10.23 11.36 -13.21
CA SER A 9 -11.48 11.64 -13.93
C SER A 9 -12.71 11.45 -13.04
N HIS A 10 -12.74 10.39 -12.21
CA HIS A 10 -13.81 10.16 -11.23
C HIS A 10 -13.89 11.25 -10.16
N LEU A 11 -12.73 11.70 -9.66
CA LEU A 11 -12.66 12.79 -8.69
C LEU A 11 -13.12 14.11 -9.31
N ALA A 12 -12.71 14.40 -10.55
CA ALA A 12 -13.12 15.59 -11.26
C ALA A 12 -14.63 15.66 -11.50
N SER A 13 -15.28 14.53 -11.80
CA SER A 13 -16.73 14.47 -12.03
C SER A 13 -17.59 14.61 -10.76
N HIS A 14 -16.98 14.53 -9.57
CA HIS A 14 -17.67 14.58 -8.27
C HIS A 14 -17.22 15.74 -7.38
N ARG A 15 -16.52 16.75 -7.92
CA ARG A 15 -15.89 17.84 -7.14
C ARG A 15 -16.80 18.53 -6.12
N GLU A 16 -18.08 18.73 -6.45
CA GLU A 16 -19.02 19.45 -5.58
C GLU A 16 -19.50 18.63 -4.36
N ILE A 17 -19.33 17.31 -4.40
CA ILE A 17 -19.82 16.38 -3.36
C ILE A 17 -18.70 15.47 -2.82
N LEU A 18 -17.44 15.90 -3.00
CA LEU A 18 -16.29 15.07 -2.65
C LEU A 18 -16.11 14.99 -1.13
N THR A 19 -16.62 13.92 -0.54
CA THR A 19 -16.40 13.56 0.87
C THR A 19 -15.29 12.52 0.99
N GLY A 20 -14.76 12.33 2.20
CA GLY A 20 -13.79 11.25 2.44
C GLY A 20 -14.34 9.87 2.09
N HIS A 21 -15.61 9.60 2.41
CA HIS A 21 -16.29 8.38 1.97
C HIS A 21 -16.30 8.23 0.45
N LYS A 22 -16.64 9.29 -0.30
CA LYS A 22 -16.65 9.24 -1.78
C LYS A 22 -15.27 8.98 -2.37
N ILE A 23 -14.22 9.54 -1.75
CA ILE A 23 -12.84 9.26 -2.15
C ILE A 23 -12.49 7.79 -1.93
N ARG A 24 -12.83 7.23 -0.76
CA ARG A 24 -12.60 5.81 -0.45
C ARG A 24 -13.34 4.89 -1.43
N GLU A 25 -14.60 5.20 -1.74
CA GLU A 25 -15.40 4.48 -2.74
C GLU A 25 -14.74 4.50 -4.13
N ILE A 26 -14.25 5.66 -4.58
CA ILE A 26 -13.56 5.78 -5.88
C ILE A 26 -12.29 4.92 -5.90
N ILE A 27 -11.53 4.91 -4.80
CA ILE A 27 -10.31 4.10 -4.69
C ILE A 27 -10.67 2.61 -4.73
N GLU A 28 -11.72 2.18 -4.05
CA GLU A 28 -12.18 0.80 -4.08
C GLU A 28 -12.61 0.39 -5.51
N ILE A 29 -13.32 1.24 -6.24
CA ILE A 29 -13.73 0.95 -7.63
C ILE A 29 -12.51 0.83 -8.55
N VAL A 30 -11.56 1.77 -8.47
CA VAL A 30 -10.45 1.88 -9.42
C VAL A 30 -9.32 0.90 -9.11
N TYR A 31 -9.01 0.72 -7.83
CA TYR A 31 -7.88 -0.08 -7.36
C TYR A 31 -8.29 -1.41 -6.75
N ARG A 32 -9.58 -1.62 -6.43
CA ARG A 32 -10.07 -2.78 -5.67
C ARG A 32 -9.47 -2.87 -4.27
N ILE A 33 -9.17 -1.72 -3.68
CA ILE A 33 -8.60 -1.58 -2.34
C ILE A 33 -9.63 -0.88 -1.45
N SER A 34 -10.06 -1.55 -0.38
CA SER A 34 -10.94 -0.96 0.63
C SER A 34 -10.11 -0.30 1.73
N LEU A 35 -10.12 1.03 1.78
CA LEU A 35 -9.48 1.81 2.85
C LEU A 35 -10.23 1.70 4.18
N ASP A 36 -11.55 1.51 4.13
CA ASP A 36 -12.36 1.26 5.31
C ASP A 36 -11.96 -0.06 5.99
N ASP A 37 -11.70 -1.12 5.22
CA ASP A 37 -11.19 -2.40 5.73
C ASP A 37 -9.81 -2.28 6.37
N ILE A 38 -8.89 -1.53 5.73
CA ILE A 38 -7.56 -1.28 6.29
C ILE A 38 -7.69 -0.61 7.66
N SER A 39 -8.51 0.42 7.75
CA SER A 39 -8.75 1.15 8.99
C SER A 39 -9.37 0.26 10.07
N ALA A 40 -10.43 -0.49 9.72
CA ALA A 40 -11.16 -1.34 10.67
C ALA A 40 -10.31 -2.47 11.24
N LYS A 41 -9.40 -3.05 10.44
CA LYS A 41 -8.49 -4.13 10.86
C LYS A 41 -7.25 -3.61 11.63
N GLY A 42 -7.10 -2.28 11.74
CA GLY A 42 -5.89 -1.65 12.27
C GLY A 42 -4.66 -2.01 11.43
N GLU A 43 -4.86 -2.20 10.13
CA GLU A 43 -3.81 -2.41 9.15
C GLU A 43 -3.26 -1.05 8.67
N GLY A 44 -2.22 -1.10 7.84
CA GLY A 44 -1.58 0.09 7.27
C GLY A 44 -0.19 0.32 7.85
N SER A 45 0.38 1.50 7.62
CA SER A 45 1.62 1.91 8.27
C SER A 45 1.37 2.21 9.74
N ILE A 46 2.21 1.64 10.60
CA ILE A 46 2.28 1.97 12.03
C ILE A 46 3.29 3.10 12.16
N VAL A 47 2.81 4.30 12.45
CA VAL A 47 3.63 5.51 12.61
C VAL A 47 3.42 6.07 14.01
N ALA A 48 4.47 6.64 14.60
CA ALA A 48 4.37 7.30 15.90
C ALA A 48 3.56 8.61 15.82
N SER A 49 3.57 9.26 14.66
CA SER A 49 2.80 10.45 14.35
C SER A 49 2.62 10.58 12.84
N TYR A 50 1.52 11.19 12.39
CA TYR A 50 1.38 11.59 11.00
C TYR A 50 2.30 12.78 10.66
N PRO A 51 2.62 12.99 9.36
CA PRO A 51 3.29 14.21 8.91
C PRO A 51 2.63 15.50 9.44
N PHE A 52 3.43 16.54 9.63
CA PHE A 52 2.99 17.82 10.21
C PHE A 52 1.75 18.39 9.54
N GLU A 53 1.68 18.38 8.20
CA GLU A 53 0.53 18.92 7.47
C GLU A 53 -0.77 18.15 7.75
N ILE A 54 -0.71 16.82 7.91
CA ILE A 54 -1.88 16.04 8.32
C ILE A 54 -2.32 16.43 9.73
N MET A 55 -1.38 16.45 10.67
CA MET A 55 -1.69 16.79 12.07
C MET A 55 -2.30 18.19 12.19
N LYS A 56 -1.70 19.18 11.50
CA LYS A 56 -2.18 20.56 11.44
C LYS A 56 -3.62 20.66 10.96
N HIS A 57 -3.97 19.99 9.86
CA HIS A 57 -5.32 20.01 9.30
C HIS A 57 -6.34 19.28 10.20
N VAL A 58 -5.95 18.15 10.80
CA VAL A 58 -6.81 17.45 11.75
C VAL A 58 -7.07 18.33 12.98
N ARG A 59 -6.05 18.96 13.57
CA ARG A 59 -6.21 19.92 14.70
C ARG A 59 -7.16 21.06 14.35
N GLN A 60 -6.99 21.67 13.18
CA GLN A 60 -7.88 22.72 12.68
C GLN A 60 -9.35 22.26 12.62
N SER A 61 -9.60 21.05 12.11
CA SER A 61 -10.95 20.50 12.02
C SER A 61 -11.60 20.21 13.39
N LEU A 62 -10.78 20.10 14.44
CA LEU A 62 -11.20 19.92 15.83
C LEU A 62 -11.33 21.25 16.59
N GLY A 63 -11.04 22.39 15.95
CA GLY A 63 -11.02 23.70 16.60
C GLY A 63 -9.81 23.92 17.50
N ILE A 64 -8.76 23.12 17.33
CA ILE A 64 -7.50 23.20 18.09
C ILE A 64 -6.53 24.10 17.32
N ASP A 65 -5.64 24.81 18.04
CA ASP A 65 -4.54 25.56 17.43
C ASP A 65 -3.72 24.61 16.51
N PRO A 66 -3.59 24.91 15.19
CA PRO A 66 -2.83 24.09 14.26
C PRO A 66 -1.38 23.81 14.69
N ALA A 67 -0.79 24.71 15.49
CA ALA A 67 0.57 24.59 15.99
C ALA A 67 0.68 23.87 17.35
N SER A 68 -0.42 23.66 18.08
CA SER A 68 -0.39 22.91 19.35
C SER A 68 -0.17 21.42 19.11
N THR A 69 0.60 20.77 19.96
CA THR A 69 0.82 19.31 19.95
C THR A 69 0.10 18.60 21.10
N ASP A 70 -0.68 19.33 21.90
CA ASP A 70 -1.23 18.83 23.17
C ASP A 70 -2.26 17.71 22.96
N HIS A 71 -2.85 17.65 21.76
CA HIS A 71 -3.89 16.67 21.39
C HIS A 71 -3.37 15.59 20.41
N ASP A 72 -2.06 15.50 20.20
CA ASP A 72 -1.51 14.57 19.21
C ASP A 72 -1.83 13.11 19.56
N SER A 73 -1.80 12.76 20.84
CA SER A 73 -2.17 11.40 21.28
C SER A 73 -3.64 11.08 20.99
N GLU A 74 -4.54 12.07 21.10
CA GLU A 74 -5.96 11.91 20.78
C GLU A 74 -6.15 11.70 19.28
N ILE A 75 -5.46 12.49 18.45
CA ILE A 75 -5.46 12.33 16.99
C ILE A 75 -4.93 10.94 16.59
N MET A 76 -3.85 10.49 17.23
CA MET A 76 -3.28 9.16 16.95
C MET A 76 -4.13 8.00 17.48
N SER A 77 -5.12 8.27 18.33
CA SER A 77 -6.11 7.27 18.77
C SER A 77 -7.32 7.14 17.84
N MET A 78 -7.50 8.09 16.91
CA MET A 78 -8.55 8.01 15.90
C MET A 78 -8.28 6.88 14.92
N THR A 79 -9.35 6.33 14.35
CA THR A 79 -9.22 5.47 13.19
C THR A 79 -8.62 6.25 12.01
N LYS A 80 -7.98 5.54 11.08
CA LYS A 80 -7.39 6.15 9.87
C LYS A 80 -8.45 6.86 9.02
N VAL A 81 -9.65 6.29 8.96
CA VAL A 81 -10.82 6.89 8.29
C VAL A 81 -11.22 8.21 8.96
N GLU A 82 -11.32 8.25 10.29
CA GLU A 82 -11.65 9.49 11.01
C GLU A 82 -10.58 10.56 10.80
N ALA A 83 -9.29 10.20 10.87
CA ALA A 83 -8.19 11.14 10.61
C ALA A 83 -8.26 11.71 9.18
N MET A 84 -8.54 10.89 8.18
CA MET A 84 -8.73 11.32 6.79
C MET A 84 -9.95 12.25 6.65
N ASP A 85 -11.09 11.89 7.24
CA ASP A 85 -12.32 12.70 7.17
C ASP A 85 -12.11 14.06 7.83
N LYS A 86 -11.44 14.10 8.99
CA LYS A 86 -11.05 15.33 9.69
C LYS A 86 -10.09 16.19 8.88
N TYR A 87 -9.06 15.59 8.27
CA TYR A 87 -8.16 16.28 7.36
C TYR A 87 -8.93 16.99 6.24
N LEU A 88 -9.79 16.25 5.53
CA LEU A 88 -10.53 16.74 4.38
C LEU A 88 -11.53 17.86 4.73
N LEU A 89 -12.14 17.79 5.92
CA LEU A 89 -13.03 18.86 6.41
C LEU A 89 -12.33 20.21 6.51
N SER A 90 -11.05 20.24 6.89
CA SER A 90 -10.28 21.48 7.02
C SER A 90 -9.60 21.94 5.72
N TYR A 91 -9.29 21.00 4.82
CA TYR A 91 -8.55 21.28 3.58
C TYR A 91 -9.42 21.98 2.52
N GLY A 92 -10.74 21.74 2.55
CA GLY A 92 -11.71 22.35 1.65
C GLY A 92 -11.82 21.68 0.27
N PRO A 93 -12.63 22.23 -0.66
CA PRO A 93 -13.09 21.54 -1.87
C PRO A 93 -12.06 21.48 -3.02
N THR A 94 -10.80 21.89 -2.79
CA THR A 94 -9.81 22.08 -3.87
C THR A 94 -8.77 20.96 -3.99
N ILE A 95 -8.90 19.91 -3.19
CA ILE A 95 -7.94 18.80 -3.18
C ILE A 95 -7.85 18.10 -4.53
N THR A 96 -6.62 17.96 -5.03
CA THR A 96 -6.31 17.29 -6.29
C THR A 96 -6.19 15.78 -6.11
N GLY A 97 -6.29 15.03 -7.22
CA GLY A 97 -6.07 13.58 -7.16
C GLY A 97 -4.67 13.18 -6.72
N ALA A 98 -3.66 13.99 -7.03
CA ALA A 98 -2.29 13.79 -6.55
C ALA A 98 -2.18 13.95 -5.03
N GLU A 99 -2.81 14.99 -4.47
CA GLU A 99 -2.86 15.21 -3.01
C GLU A 99 -3.65 14.11 -2.30
N ILE A 100 -4.76 13.64 -2.88
CA ILE A 100 -5.49 12.49 -2.35
C ILE A 100 -4.60 11.24 -2.31
N ARG A 101 -3.86 10.95 -3.39
CA ARG A 101 -2.93 9.80 -3.39
C ARG A 101 -1.83 9.96 -2.33
N SER A 102 -1.32 11.17 -2.11
CA SER A 102 -0.36 11.44 -1.02
C SER A 102 -0.98 11.21 0.35
N LEU A 103 -2.17 11.77 0.60
CA LEU A 103 -2.92 11.61 1.84
C LEU A 103 -3.18 10.14 2.17
N VAL A 104 -3.60 9.37 1.17
CA VAL A 104 -3.84 7.92 1.31
C VAL A 104 -2.54 7.20 1.67
N ASN A 105 -1.43 7.54 1.02
CA ASN A 105 -0.14 6.96 1.35
C ASN A 105 0.31 7.31 2.78
N GLU A 106 0.15 8.56 3.19
CA GLU A 106 0.60 9.04 4.51
C GLU A 106 -0.25 8.50 5.66
N ILE A 107 -1.57 8.39 5.49
CA ILE A 107 -2.47 7.87 6.54
C ILE A 107 -2.53 6.35 6.54
N PHE A 108 -2.66 5.72 5.36
CA PHE A 108 -2.92 4.28 5.23
C PHE A 108 -1.69 3.46 4.86
N GLY A 109 -0.61 4.09 4.37
CA GLY A 109 0.55 3.37 3.86
C GLY A 109 0.31 2.70 2.51
N VAL A 110 -0.62 3.23 1.70
CA VAL A 110 -0.99 2.66 0.40
C VAL A 110 -0.51 3.58 -0.72
N ASN A 111 0.51 3.14 -1.45
CA ASN A 111 1.09 3.88 -2.58
C ASN A 111 0.30 3.65 -3.88
N LEU A 112 -0.85 4.32 -4.03
CA LEU A 112 -1.71 4.22 -5.22
C LEU A 112 -1.00 4.59 -6.53
N THR A 113 -0.04 5.51 -6.49
CA THR A 113 0.77 5.88 -7.65
C THR A 113 1.65 4.71 -8.09
N GLY A 114 2.37 4.10 -7.15
CA GLY A 114 3.21 2.94 -7.40
C GLY A 114 2.41 1.73 -7.88
N ILE A 115 1.29 1.42 -7.22
CA ILE A 115 0.40 0.31 -7.60
C ILE A 115 -0.08 0.45 -9.05
N ALA A 116 -0.42 1.67 -9.49
CA ALA A 116 -0.83 1.90 -10.88
C ALA A 116 0.26 1.62 -11.92
N THR A 117 1.55 1.62 -11.52
CA THR A 117 2.67 1.26 -12.42
C THR A 117 2.88 -0.25 -12.54
N LEU A 118 2.27 -1.03 -11.64
CA LEU A 118 2.41 -2.48 -11.59
C LEU A 118 1.31 -3.22 -12.37
N ASP A 119 0.41 -2.50 -13.03
CA ASP A 119 -0.60 -3.12 -13.88
C ASP A 119 0.08 -3.96 -14.99
N ASN A 120 -0.33 -5.22 -15.12
CA ASN A 120 0.27 -6.22 -16.02
C ASN A 120 1.72 -6.62 -15.70
N SER A 121 2.22 -6.32 -14.49
CA SER A 121 3.55 -6.78 -14.05
C SER A 121 3.63 -8.27 -13.75
N ARG A 122 2.50 -8.99 -13.78
CA ARG A 122 2.35 -10.39 -13.39
C ARG A 122 2.81 -10.68 -11.95
N LEU A 123 2.74 -9.68 -11.08
CA LEU A 123 3.06 -9.74 -9.66
C LEU A 123 1.78 -9.55 -8.84
N SER A 124 1.39 -10.55 -8.05
CA SER A 124 0.37 -10.38 -7.03
C SER A 124 0.97 -9.75 -5.78
N ILE A 125 0.22 -8.85 -5.14
CA ILE A 125 0.59 -8.21 -3.88
C ILE A 125 -0.58 -8.36 -2.90
N PHE A 126 -0.35 -9.09 -1.81
CA PHE A 126 -1.21 -9.09 -0.63
C PHE A 126 -0.57 -8.23 0.44
N SER A 127 -1.27 -7.20 0.89
CA SER A 127 -0.82 -6.35 1.97
C SER A 127 -2.02 -5.74 2.68
N LYS A 128 -1.83 -5.35 3.94
CA LYS A 128 -2.87 -4.69 4.75
C LYS A 128 -4.15 -5.54 4.87
N GLY A 129 -3.97 -6.87 4.97
CA GLY A 129 -5.06 -7.82 5.13
C GLY A 129 -5.99 -7.95 3.90
N GLN A 130 -5.53 -7.57 2.71
CA GLN A 130 -6.27 -7.73 1.45
C GLN A 130 -5.34 -7.85 0.23
N TRP A 131 -5.89 -8.27 -0.92
CA TRP A 131 -5.19 -8.20 -2.19
C TRP A 131 -5.17 -6.76 -2.70
N ILE A 132 -3.98 -6.22 -2.89
CA ILE A 132 -3.73 -4.88 -3.43
C ILE A 132 -3.59 -4.93 -4.94
N LEU A 133 -2.99 -6.00 -5.44
CA LEU A 133 -2.86 -6.32 -6.85
C LEU A 133 -2.95 -7.84 -6.99
N GLN A 134 -3.82 -8.33 -7.87
CA GLN A 134 -3.91 -9.75 -8.15
C GLN A 134 -4.63 -9.95 -9.49
N GLU A 135 -3.97 -10.66 -10.40
CA GLU A 135 -4.56 -11.16 -11.63
C GLU A 135 -4.40 -12.69 -11.72
N PRO A 136 -5.31 -13.41 -12.42
CA PRO A 136 -5.25 -14.87 -12.51
C PRO A 136 -3.98 -15.44 -13.15
N THR A 137 -3.24 -14.63 -13.90
CA THR A 137 -2.03 -15.01 -14.65
C THR A 137 -0.74 -14.44 -14.05
N ASP A 138 -0.84 -13.81 -12.87
CA ASP A 138 0.33 -13.43 -12.09
C ASP A 138 1.15 -14.66 -11.75
N ILE A 139 2.48 -14.51 -11.69
CA ILE A 139 3.42 -15.62 -11.52
C ILE A 139 4.18 -15.60 -10.21
N ILE A 140 4.33 -14.43 -9.61
CA ILE A 140 4.96 -14.25 -8.31
C ILE A 140 3.95 -13.57 -7.40
N SER A 141 3.85 -14.01 -6.15
CA SER A 141 3.12 -13.34 -5.09
C SER A 141 4.06 -12.79 -4.03
N LEU A 142 3.87 -11.51 -3.69
CA LEU A 142 4.45 -10.86 -2.52
C LEU A 142 3.35 -10.69 -1.47
N ILE A 143 3.55 -11.25 -0.29
CA ILE A 143 2.59 -11.22 0.81
C ILE A 143 3.26 -10.56 2.01
N THR A 144 2.71 -9.46 2.52
CA THR A 144 3.21 -8.82 3.74
C THR A 144 2.36 -9.22 4.93
N GLY A 145 3.02 -9.48 6.06
CA GLY A 145 2.34 -9.62 7.35
C GLY A 145 1.79 -8.30 7.87
N LYS A 146 1.13 -8.37 9.03
CA LYS A 146 0.56 -7.19 9.71
C LYS A 146 1.66 -6.19 10.05
N GLY A 147 1.39 -4.91 9.76
CA GLY A 147 2.34 -3.82 10.02
C GLY A 147 3.59 -3.81 9.12
N ASP A 148 3.61 -4.60 8.03
CA ASP A 148 4.74 -4.74 7.10
C ASP A 148 6.06 -5.12 7.77
N ILE A 149 6.01 -5.93 8.83
CA ILE A 149 7.21 -6.37 9.55
C ILE A 149 7.90 -7.51 8.78
N ASP A 150 7.10 -8.36 8.14
CA ASP A 150 7.55 -9.51 7.38
C ASP A 150 6.98 -9.54 5.97
N VAL A 151 7.70 -10.24 5.09
CA VAL A 151 7.37 -10.41 3.67
C VAL A 151 7.64 -11.86 3.28
N THR A 152 6.69 -12.44 2.56
CA THR A 152 6.81 -13.74 1.93
C THR A 152 6.71 -13.60 0.42
N ILE A 153 7.68 -14.18 -0.30
CA ILE A 153 7.69 -14.28 -1.76
C ILE A 153 7.50 -15.74 -2.16
N SER A 154 6.56 -16.01 -3.05
CA SER A 154 6.31 -17.37 -3.56
C SER A 154 5.88 -17.35 -5.02
N ALA A 155 6.01 -18.49 -5.68
CA ALA A 155 5.32 -18.73 -6.94
C ALA A 155 3.81 -18.75 -6.71
N THR A 156 3.04 -18.25 -7.68
CA THR A 156 1.58 -18.41 -7.68
C THR A 156 1.19 -19.80 -8.18
N ASP A 157 -0.07 -20.17 -7.97
CA ASP A 157 -0.64 -21.40 -8.54
C ASP A 157 -0.55 -21.42 -10.06
N TYR A 158 -0.78 -20.27 -10.71
CA TYR A 158 -0.66 -20.16 -12.17
C TYR A 158 0.75 -20.53 -12.63
N TYR A 159 1.78 -19.98 -11.98
CA TYR A 159 3.17 -20.30 -12.31
C TYR A 159 3.48 -21.79 -12.12
N MET A 160 3.09 -22.35 -10.96
CA MET A 160 3.35 -23.75 -10.66
C MET A 160 2.67 -24.71 -11.64
N ASN A 161 1.46 -24.38 -12.10
CA ASN A 161 0.68 -25.22 -13.00
C ASN A 161 1.07 -25.07 -14.48
N THR A 162 1.68 -23.94 -14.88
CA THR A 162 1.98 -23.65 -16.30
C THR A 162 3.46 -23.70 -16.64
N ILE A 163 4.33 -23.27 -15.73
CA ILE A 163 5.78 -23.12 -15.96
C ILE A 163 6.56 -24.17 -15.15
N GLY A 164 6.15 -24.40 -13.90
CA GLY A 164 6.83 -25.31 -12.98
C GLY A 164 7.74 -24.59 -11.98
N PHE A 165 7.76 -25.10 -10.74
CA PHE A 165 8.40 -24.43 -9.60
C PHE A 165 9.93 -24.33 -9.70
N ASP A 166 10.57 -25.29 -10.38
CA ASP A 166 12.02 -25.38 -10.57
C ASP A 166 12.59 -24.34 -11.56
N GLN A 167 11.74 -23.51 -12.16
CA GLN A 167 12.14 -22.53 -13.16
C GLN A 167 12.47 -21.13 -12.61
N PHE A 168 12.35 -20.88 -11.29
CA PHE A 168 12.70 -19.55 -10.79
C PHE A 168 14.17 -19.22 -11.10
N PRO A 169 14.47 -18.04 -11.69
CA PRO A 169 15.83 -17.74 -12.10
C PRO A 169 16.78 -17.72 -10.90
N PRO A 170 17.98 -18.32 -10.99
CA PRO A 170 18.97 -18.31 -9.90
C PRO A 170 19.30 -16.91 -9.39
N GLU A 171 19.29 -15.91 -10.28
CA GLU A 171 19.52 -14.51 -9.90
C GLU A 171 18.46 -13.94 -8.94
N LEU A 172 17.23 -14.44 -8.96
CA LEU A 172 16.21 -14.04 -8.00
C LEU A 172 16.48 -14.69 -6.64
N HIS A 173 16.88 -15.96 -6.63
CA HIS A 173 17.27 -16.67 -5.43
C HIS A 173 18.44 -15.96 -4.72
N ASP A 174 19.52 -15.71 -5.44
CA ASP A 174 20.73 -15.07 -4.89
C ASP A 174 20.44 -13.66 -4.36
N PHE A 175 19.61 -12.90 -5.08
CA PHE A 175 19.18 -11.57 -4.65
C PHE A 175 18.38 -11.62 -3.34
N LEU A 176 17.40 -12.52 -3.23
CA LEU A 176 16.57 -12.64 -2.02
C LEU A 176 17.42 -13.07 -0.82
N LEU A 177 18.34 -14.02 -0.99
CA LEU A 177 19.26 -14.42 0.07
C LEU A 177 20.17 -13.25 0.50
N THR A 178 20.66 -12.46 -0.44
CA THR A 178 21.49 -11.27 -0.16
C THR A 178 20.72 -10.22 0.64
N LEU A 179 19.41 -10.09 0.41
CA LEU A 179 18.53 -9.22 1.21
C LEU A 179 18.17 -9.80 2.58
N GLY A 180 18.62 -11.02 2.90
CA GLY A 180 18.36 -11.67 4.19
C GLY A 180 17.10 -12.53 4.23
N PHE A 181 16.48 -12.85 3.09
CA PHE A 181 15.40 -13.83 3.06
C PHE A 181 15.94 -15.23 3.35
N SER A 182 15.12 -16.04 4.01
CA SER A 182 15.34 -17.47 4.16
C SER A 182 14.40 -18.23 3.22
N TYR A 183 14.91 -19.26 2.55
CA TYR A 183 14.10 -20.12 1.70
C TYR A 183 13.57 -21.32 2.49
N HIS A 184 12.25 -21.52 2.49
CA HIS A 184 11.58 -22.64 3.14
C HIS A 184 11.20 -23.69 2.10
N ILE A 185 11.92 -24.82 2.09
CA ILE A 185 11.78 -25.86 1.06
C ILE A 185 10.38 -26.50 1.02
N GLU A 186 9.78 -26.73 2.19
CA GLU A 186 8.45 -27.38 2.28
C GLU A 186 7.34 -26.48 1.74
N MET A 187 7.39 -25.19 2.11
CA MET A 187 6.41 -24.19 1.69
C MET A 187 6.74 -23.57 0.34
N LYS A 188 7.91 -23.88 -0.24
CA LYS A 188 8.36 -23.38 -1.54
C LYS A 188 8.31 -21.86 -1.64
N ASN A 189 8.71 -21.18 -0.57
CA ASN A 189 8.66 -19.73 -0.47
C ASN A 189 9.91 -19.15 0.18
N TYR A 190 10.10 -17.85 -0.02
CA TYR A 190 11.10 -17.05 0.66
C TYR A 190 10.41 -16.22 1.72
N HIS A 191 10.97 -16.17 2.92
CA HIS A 191 10.44 -15.36 4.00
C HIS A 191 11.52 -14.45 4.57
N TYR A 192 11.14 -13.21 4.82
CA TYR A 192 11.96 -12.22 5.53
C TYR A 192 11.11 -11.63 6.65
N SER A 193 11.72 -11.44 7.81
CA SER A 193 11.14 -10.69 8.92
C SER A 193 12.16 -9.68 9.43
N ASN A 194 11.74 -8.43 9.60
CA ASN A 194 12.63 -7.39 10.11
C ASN A 194 13.05 -7.73 11.55
N PRO A 195 14.35 -7.96 11.82
CA PRO A 195 14.82 -8.36 13.16
C PRO A 195 14.53 -7.32 14.24
N ALA A 196 14.35 -6.05 13.86
CA ALA A 196 14.00 -4.97 14.79
C ALA A 196 12.51 -4.94 15.17
N GLY A 197 11.67 -5.78 14.55
CA GLY A 197 10.21 -5.77 14.75
C GLY A 197 9.51 -4.52 14.20
N GLN A 198 10.20 -3.76 13.34
CA GLN A 198 9.70 -2.53 12.73
C GLN A 198 9.17 -2.80 11.33
N SER A 199 8.28 -1.93 10.84
CA SER A 199 7.88 -1.93 9.44
C SER A 199 9.10 -1.83 8.53
N ILE A 200 9.09 -2.60 7.45
CA ILE A 200 10.11 -2.58 6.42
C ILE A 200 10.11 -1.20 5.73
N SER A 201 11.31 -0.67 5.47
CA SER A 201 11.45 0.66 4.88
C SER A 201 10.96 0.71 3.43
N GLU A 202 10.49 1.88 3.00
CA GLU A 202 10.06 2.09 1.60
C GLU A 202 11.20 1.84 0.60
N ALA A 203 12.45 2.14 0.96
CA ALA A 203 13.62 1.85 0.14
C ALA A 203 13.79 0.34 -0.09
N PHE A 204 13.63 -0.47 0.96
CA PHE A 204 13.68 -1.92 0.85
C PHE A 204 12.53 -2.45 -0.02
N LYS A 205 11.29 -1.98 0.22
CA LYS A 205 10.12 -2.38 -0.60
C LYS A 205 10.32 -2.05 -2.07
N GLY A 206 10.82 -0.84 -2.37
CA GLY A 206 11.11 -0.41 -3.73
C GLY A 206 12.16 -1.27 -4.42
N GLN A 207 13.26 -1.60 -3.73
CA GLN A 207 14.31 -2.48 -4.25
C GLN A 207 13.76 -3.89 -4.54
N LEU A 208 12.99 -4.46 -3.61
CA LEU A 208 12.40 -5.79 -3.74
C LEU A 208 11.43 -5.84 -4.92
N ILE A 209 10.41 -4.97 -4.95
CA ILE A 209 9.41 -4.92 -6.03
C ILE A 209 10.09 -4.68 -7.38
N GLY A 210 11.05 -3.74 -7.44
CA GLY A 210 11.79 -3.45 -8.67
C GLY A 210 12.51 -4.66 -9.23
N LYS A 211 13.18 -5.45 -8.37
CA LYS A 211 13.85 -6.68 -8.82
C LYS A 211 12.85 -7.76 -9.23
N LEU A 212 11.76 -7.96 -8.50
CA LEU A 212 10.71 -8.92 -8.86
C LEU A 212 10.13 -8.62 -10.24
N VAL A 213 9.73 -7.37 -10.49
CA VAL A 213 9.20 -6.94 -11.79
C VAL A 213 10.23 -7.10 -12.91
N THR A 214 11.51 -6.80 -12.63
CA THR A 214 12.61 -6.98 -13.59
C THR A 214 12.76 -8.46 -13.98
N VAL A 215 12.80 -9.35 -12.99
CA VAL A 215 12.91 -10.81 -13.23
C VAL A 215 11.71 -11.33 -13.99
N ILE A 216 10.49 -10.87 -13.65
CA ILE A 216 9.29 -11.26 -14.36
C ILE A 216 9.41 -10.88 -15.84
N ARG A 217 9.74 -9.62 -16.13
CA ARG A 217 9.86 -9.10 -17.50
C ARG A 217 10.95 -9.81 -18.32
N ASP A 218 12.08 -10.11 -17.69
CA ASP A 218 13.26 -10.60 -18.41
C ASP A 218 13.17 -12.12 -18.70
N HIS A 219 12.33 -12.87 -17.99
CA HIS A 219 12.22 -14.33 -18.10
C HIS A 219 10.84 -14.86 -18.51
N TYR A 220 9.75 -14.06 -18.45
CA TYR A 220 8.37 -14.53 -18.65
C TYR A 220 7.46 -13.54 -19.39
#